data_AF-A0A7K3Z7D8-F1
#
_entry.id   AF-A0A7K3Z7D8-F1
#
_cell.length_a   1.000
_cell.length_b   1.000
_cell.length_c   1.000
_cell.angle_alpha   90.00
_cell.angle_beta   90.00
_cell.angle_gamma   90.00
#
_symmetry.space_group_name_H-M   'P 1'
#
loop_
_entity.id
_entity.type
_entity.pdbx_description
1 polymer ?
#
loop_
_entity_poly.entity_id
_entity_poly.type
_entity_poly.pdbx_seq_one_letter_code
_entity_poly.pdbx_strand_id
1 'polypeptide(L)'
;MIEKLEVVSTGLLNYHLKVLGDLLSKNDEGQYTLSERGRLASQLLEEFPEQENLSAKRKRQKRFWFALGLSQAVFLVVVIALYSQGYVDSAILTMSTVTFVGMIAITYLGYKLRDNPLTPELRAKKKFTGLYIAGGGVAGAVIVFFGTPIASYISVSIGGPNLLRVIGFDAVYFLSYLSSAVVIGCLVGYYIG
;
A
#
# COMPACT_ATOMS: atom_id res chain seq x y z
N MET A 1 -0.88 -0.60 -35.19
CA MET A 1 -1.18 -1.60 -34.14
C MET A 1 0.00 -2.51 -33.80
N ILE A 2 0.88 -2.87 -34.76
CA ILE A 2 2.17 -3.54 -34.50
C ILE A 2 3.15 -2.62 -33.74
N GLU A 3 3.00 -1.31 -33.86
CA GLU A 3 3.86 -0.28 -33.24
C GLU A 3 3.83 -0.23 -31.70
N LYS A 4 2.79 -0.80 -31.05
CA LYS A 4 2.62 -0.74 -29.59
C LYS A 4 3.26 -1.93 -28.86
N LEU A 5 3.57 -3.00 -29.56
CA LEU A 5 4.37 -4.10 -29.03
C LEU A 5 5.73 -3.94 -29.70
N GLU A 6 6.78 -3.65 -28.93
CA GLU A 6 8.17 -3.59 -29.42
C GLU A 6 8.66 -5.00 -29.83
N VAL A 7 7.95 -5.66 -30.74
CA VAL A 7 8.27 -7.02 -31.17
C VAL A 7 9.33 -6.94 -32.25
N VAL A 8 10.54 -7.30 -31.84
CA VAL A 8 11.76 -7.38 -32.67
C VAL A 8 11.62 -8.35 -33.87
N SER A 9 10.57 -9.19 -33.90
CA SER A 9 10.33 -10.20 -34.93
C SER A 9 8.84 -10.40 -35.23
N THR A 10 8.35 -9.82 -36.33
CA THR A 10 6.98 -10.00 -36.83
C THR A 10 6.67 -11.46 -37.21
N GLY A 11 7.68 -12.25 -37.60
CA GLY A 11 7.51 -13.67 -37.91
C GLY A 11 7.19 -14.52 -36.68
N LEU A 12 7.85 -14.26 -35.55
CA LEU A 12 7.64 -15.01 -34.31
C LEU A 12 6.27 -14.72 -33.70
N LEU A 13 5.82 -13.47 -33.75
CA LEU A 13 4.46 -13.10 -33.32
C LEU A 13 3.39 -13.81 -34.17
N ASN A 14 3.57 -13.82 -35.49
CA ASN A 14 2.61 -14.46 -36.39
C ASN A 14 2.55 -15.98 -36.18
N TYR A 15 3.70 -16.60 -35.87
CA TYR A 15 3.76 -17.99 -35.44
C TYR A 15 2.94 -18.24 -34.16
N HIS A 16 3.12 -17.45 -33.11
CA HIS A 16 2.38 -17.61 -31.86
C HIS A 16 0.87 -17.35 -32.01
N LEU A 17 0.47 -16.36 -32.82
CA LEU A 17 -0.93 -16.12 -33.14
C LEU A 17 -1.56 -17.31 -33.88
N LYS A 18 -0.80 -17.95 -34.79
CA LYS A 18 -1.25 -19.15 -35.50
C LYS A 18 -1.35 -20.36 -34.57
N VAL A 19 -0.43 -20.51 -33.62
CA VAL A 19 -0.46 -21.57 -32.59
C VAL A 19 -1.64 -21.41 -31.64
N LEU A 20 -1.98 -20.17 -31.27
CA LEU A 20 -3.15 -19.89 -30.43
C LEU A 20 -4.47 -20.20 -31.13
N GLY A 21 -4.52 -20.12 -32.46
CA GLY A 21 -5.59 -20.66 -33.30
C GLY A 21 -6.99 -20.36 -32.77
N ASP A 22 -7.75 -21.40 -32.44
CA ASP A 22 -9.13 -21.37 -31.95
C ASP A 22 -9.35 -20.58 -30.65
N LEU A 23 -8.29 -20.24 -29.92
CA LEU A 23 -8.35 -19.41 -28.71
C LEU A 23 -8.51 -17.92 -29.05
N LEU A 24 -8.25 -17.53 -30.29
CA LEU A 24 -8.39 -16.16 -30.80
C LEU A 24 -9.42 -16.11 -31.92
N SER A 25 -10.30 -15.11 -31.88
CA SER A 25 -11.11 -14.69 -33.02
C SER A 25 -10.54 -13.41 -33.61
N LYS A 26 -10.79 -13.17 -34.90
CA LYS A 26 -10.40 -11.92 -35.56
C LYS A 26 -11.68 -11.11 -35.79
N ASN A 27 -11.69 -9.85 -35.36
CA ASN A 27 -12.82 -8.95 -35.61
C ASN A 27 -12.75 -8.39 -37.05
N ASP A 28 -13.82 -7.72 -37.47
CA ASP A 28 -13.96 -7.16 -38.83
C ASP A 28 -12.93 -6.04 -39.13
N GLU A 29 -12.34 -5.45 -38.08
CA GLU A 29 -11.25 -4.47 -38.17
C GLU A 29 -9.86 -5.13 -38.23
N GLY A 30 -9.81 -6.46 -38.26
CA GLY A 30 -8.57 -7.24 -38.35
C GLY A 30 -7.79 -7.38 -37.04
N GLN A 31 -8.38 -7.04 -35.90
CA GLN A 31 -7.82 -7.18 -34.56
C GLN A 31 -8.11 -8.56 -33.97
N TYR A 32 -7.17 -9.10 -33.20
CA TYR A 32 -7.36 -10.37 -32.49
C TYR A 32 -8.04 -10.14 -31.14
N THR A 33 -9.13 -10.86 -30.91
CA THR A 33 -9.87 -10.92 -29.64
C THR A 33 -9.89 -12.34 -29.11
N LEU A 34 -10.05 -12.55 -27.80
CA LEU A 34 -10.17 -13.90 -27.24
C LEU A 34 -11.51 -14.52 -27.66
N SER A 35 -11.48 -15.76 -28.13
CA SER A 35 -12.69 -16.56 -28.32
C SER A 35 -13.25 -17.01 -26.97
N GLU A 36 -14.44 -17.61 -26.95
CA GLU A 36 -15.00 -18.16 -25.72
C GLU A 36 -14.08 -19.23 -25.08
N ARG A 37 -13.47 -20.07 -25.92
CA ARG A 37 -12.44 -21.04 -25.50
C ARG A 37 -11.19 -20.35 -24.99
N GLY A 38 -10.76 -19.27 -25.64
CA GLY A 38 -9.65 -18.44 -25.19
C GLY A 38 -9.90 -17.80 -23.83
N ARG A 39 -11.13 -17.34 -23.58
CA ARG A 39 -11.53 -16.74 -22.30
C ARG A 39 -11.51 -17.79 -21.18
N LEU A 40 -12.02 -18.99 -21.43
CA LEU A 40 -11.98 -20.11 -20.47
C LEU A 40 -10.56 -20.58 -20.19
N ALA A 41 -9.72 -20.70 -21.24
CA ALA A 41 -8.30 -21.05 -21.08
C ALA A 41 -7.53 -20.00 -20.28
N SER A 42 -7.81 -18.71 -20.50
CA SER A 42 -7.23 -17.63 -19.71
C SER A 42 -7.63 -17.69 -18.24
N GLN A 43 -8.89 -18.01 -17.93
CA GLN A 43 -9.35 -18.19 -16.55
C GLN A 43 -8.67 -19.38 -15.87
N LEU A 44 -8.52 -20.51 -16.59
CA LEU A 44 -7.78 -21.68 -16.13
C LEU A 44 -6.31 -21.37 -15.82
N LEU A 45 -5.64 -20.58 -16.66
CA LEU A 45 -4.25 -20.15 -16.43
C LEU A 45 -4.10 -19.23 -15.22
N GLU A 46 -5.11 -18.39 -14.95
CA GLU A 46 -5.15 -17.57 -13.72
C GLU A 46 -5.41 -18.41 -12.47
N GLU A 47 -6.23 -19.45 -12.58
CA GLU A 47 -6.59 -20.33 -11.46
C GLU A 47 -5.49 -21.34 -11.12
N PHE A 48 -4.72 -21.79 -12.11
CA PHE A 48 -3.60 -22.72 -11.95
C PHE A 48 -2.28 -22.10 -12.46
N PRO A 49 -1.74 -21.10 -11.75
CA PRO A 49 -0.50 -20.46 -12.14
C PRO A 49 0.68 -21.46 -12.08
N GLU A 50 1.52 -21.45 -13.11
CA GLU A 50 2.71 -22.30 -13.17
C GLU A 50 3.63 -22.11 -11.95
N GLN A 51 4.21 -23.22 -11.47
CA GLN A 51 5.07 -23.23 -10.28
C GLN A 51 6.27 -22.27 -10.40
N GLU A 52 6.79 -22.08 -11.62
CA GLU A 52 7.88 -21.16 -11.89
C GLU A 52 7.48 -19.69 -11.62
N ASN A 53 6.28 -19.29 -12.04
CA ASN A 53 5.72 -17.96 -11.77
C ASN A 53 5.49 -17.70 -10.28
N LEU A 54 5.03 -18.73 -9.54
CA LEU A 54 4.89 -18.65 -8.08
C LEU A 54 6.26 -18.50 -7.39
N SER A 55 7.28 -19.23 -7.84
CA SER A 55 8.63 -19.17 -7.29
C SER A 55 9.30 -17.80 -7.54
N ALA A 56 9.12 -17.23 -8.73
CA ALA A 56 9.62 -15.92 -9.10
C ALA A 56 8.93 -14.81 -8.30
N LYS A 57 7.60 -14.88 -8.14
CA LYS A 57 6.81 -13.97 -7.30
C LYS A 57 7.29 -13.99 -5.85
N ARG A 58 7.51 -15.18 -5.28
CA ARG A 58 8.02 -15.36 -3.91
C ARG A 58 9.45 -14.83 -3.74
N LYS A 59 10.32 -15.01 -4.73
CA LYS A 59 11.70 -14.48 -4.72
C LYS A 59 11.71 -12.95 -4.76
N ARG A 60 10.87 -12.35 -5.62
CA ARG A 60 10.68 -10.89 -5.68
C ARG A 60 10.11 -10.34 -4.38
N GLN A 61 9.17 -11.05 -3.77
CA GLN A 61 8.59 -10.71 -2.48
C GLN A 61 9.65 -10.71 -1.37
N LYS A 62 10.47 -11.75 -1.25
CA LYS A 62 11.57 -11.80 -0.28
C LYS A 62 12.56 -10.65 -0.46
N ARG A 63 12.92 -10.33 -1.70
CA ARG A 63 13.79 -9.18 -2.02
C ARG A 63 13.16 -7.85 -1.62
N PHE A 64 11.86 -7.69 -1.86
CA PHE A 64 11.12 -6.49 -1.44
C PHE A 64 11.14 -6.33 0.08
N TRP A 65 10.77 -7.37 0.83
CA TRP A 65 10.79 -7.31 2.31
C TRP A 65 12.20 -7.08 2.86
N PHE A 66 13.21 -7.71 2.27
CA PHE A 66 14.59 -7.49 2.66
C PHE A 66 15.04 -6.04 2.40
N ALA A 67 14.75 -5.50 1.21
CA ALA A 67 15.06 -4.11 0.87
C ALA A 67 14.33 -3.12 1.79
N LEU A 68 13.08 -3.42 2.14
CA LEU A 68 12.26 -2.58 3.02
C LEU A 68 12.79 -2.58 4.46
N GLY A 69 13.17 -3.74 4.98
CA GLY A 69 13.85 -3.85 6.28
C GLY A 69 15.22 -3.17 6.30
N LEU A 70 16.01 -3.30 5.23
CA LEU A 70 17.30 -2.61 5.11
C LEU A 70 17.12 -1.09 5.06
N SER A 71 16.13 -0.60 4.31
CA SER A 71 15.77 0.82 4.28
C SER A 71 15.38 1.34 5.67
N GLN A 72 14.67 0.54 6.47
CA GLN A 72 14.33 0.91 7.85
C GLN A 72 15.58 1.03 8.73
N ALA A 73 16.51 0.08 8.63
CA ALA A 73 17.75 0.13 9.41
C ALA A 73 18.57 1.38 9.07
N VAL A 74 18.72 1.70 7.78
CA VAL A 74 19.40 2.93 7.34
C VAL A 74 18.68 4.17 7.84
N PHE A 75 17.35 4.21 7.74
CA PHE A 75 16.54 5.32 8.24
C PHE A 75 16.76 5.53 9.75
N LEU A 76 16.71 4.47 10.56
CA LEU A 76 16.94 4.57 12.01
C LEU A 76 18.33 5.09 12.34
N VAL A 77 19.37 4.62 11.65
CA VAL A 77 20.74 5.12 11.85
C VAL A 77 20.82 6.63 11.57
N VAL A 78 20.20 7.09 10.48
CA VAL A 78 20.16 8.52 10.13
C VAL A 78 19.42 9.33 11.19
N VAL A 79 18.24 8.90 11.62
CA VAL A 79 17.45 9.65 12.61
C VAL A 79 18.14 9.65 13.98
N ILE A 80 18.78 8.56 14.39
CA ILE A 80 19.59 8.49 15.62
C ILE A 80 20.80 9.44 15.54
N ALA A 81 21.47 9.52 14.38
CA ALA A 81 22.57 10.45 14.19
C ALA A 81 22.12 11.92 14.23
N LEU A 82 20.94 12.23 13.68
CA LEU A 82 20.36 13.56 13.79
C LEU A 82 19.93 13.90 15.22
N TYR A 83 19.45 12.91 15.98
CA TYR A 83 19.15 13.04 17.40
C TYR A 83 20.41 13.32 18.21
N SER A 84 21.52 12.60 17.96
CA SER A 84 22.78 12.81 18.69
C SER A 84 23.43 14.17 18.41
N GLN A 85 23.17 14.76 17.25
CA GLN A 85 23.59 16.12 16.89
C GLN A 85 22.65 17.22 17.43
N GLY A 86 21.53 16.84 18.07
CA GLY A 86 20.55 17.79 18.61
C GLY A 86 19.67 18.46 17.57
N TYR A 87 19.67 17.98 16.31
CA TYR A 87 18.78 18.48 15.26
C TYR A 87 17.35 17.95 15.42
N VAL A 88 17.18 16.83 16.13
CA VAL A 88 15.91 16.11 16.25
C VAL A 88 15.67 15.80 17.73
N ASP A 89 14.49 16.15 18.24
CA ASP A 89 14.09 15.82 19.61
C ASP A 89 13.59 14.36 19.73
N SER A 90 13.56 13.86 20.97
CA SER A 90 13.13 12.49 21.30
C SER A 90 11.70 12.17 20.82
N ALA A 91 10.84 13.18 20.75
CA ALA A 91 9.48 13.07 20.22
C ALA A 91 9.46 12.73 18.72
N ILE A 92 10.26 13.42 17.90
CA ILE A 92 10.34 13.18 16.45
C ILE A 92 11.00 11.82 16.18
N LEU A 93 12.04 11.45 16.93
CA LEU A 93 12.67 10.13 16.84
C LEU A 93 11.65 9.01 17.08
N THR A 94 10.84 9.13 18.14
CA THR A 94 9.83 8.12 18.49
C THR A 94 8.71 8.06 17.45
N MET A 95 8.18 9.21 17.05
CA MET A 95 7.05 9.28 16.09
C MET A 95 7.45 8.84 14.67
N SER A 96 8.63 9.23 14.20
CA SER A 96 9.15 8.77 12.90
C SER A 96 9.34 7.26 12.88
N THR A 97 9.86 6.68 13.97
CA THR A 97 9.99 5.23 14.13
C THR A 97 8.63 4.52 14.12
N VAL A 98 7.65 5.02 14.89
CA VAL A 98 6.29 4.47 14.96
C VAL A 98 5.58 4.54 13.60
N THR A 99 5.69 5.69 12.92
CA THR A 99 5.10 5.90 11.58
C THR A 99 5.69 4.91 10.57
N PHE A 100 7.02 4.77 10.56
CA PHE A 100 7.69 3.87 9.62
C PHE A 100 7.29 2.42 9.88
N VAL A 101 7.31 1.95 11.13
CA VAL A 101 6.88 0.58 11.51
C VAL A 101 5.42 0.34 11.12
N GLY A 102 4.54 1.29 11.39
CA GLY A 102 3.13 1.12 11.04
C GLY A 102 2.88 1.18 9.54
N MET A 103 3.67 1.91 8.74
CA MET A 103 3.63 1.84 7.27
C MET A 103 4.05 0.45 6.75
N ILE A 104 5.03 -0.19 7.39
CA ILE A 104 5.39 -1.59 7.10
C ILE A 104 4.22 -2.51 7.40
N ALA A 105 3.56 -2.34 8.55
CA ALA A 105 2.40 -3.12 8.95
C ALA A 105 1.22 -2.93 7.97
N ILE A 106 0.90 -1.70 7.56
CA ILE A 106 -0.14 -1.41 6.56
C ILE A 106 0.22 -2.04 5.21
N THR A 107 1.48 -1.95 4.79
CA THR A 107 1.95 -2.58 3.54
C THR A 107 1.82 -4.10 3.59
N TYR A 108 2.13 -4.71 4.74
CA TYR A 108 1.94 -6.14 4.99
C TYR A 108 0.46 -6.54 4.92
N LEU A 109 -0.42 -5.74 5.55
CA LEU A 109 -1.86 -5.97 5.55
C LEU A 109 -2.44 -5.86 4.13
N GLY A 110 -2.06 -4.83 3.38
CA GLY A 110 -2.45 -4.68 1.98
C GLY A 110 -2.01 -5.87 1.12
N TYR A 111 -0.81 -6.39 1.37
CA TYR A 111 -0.33 -7.61 0.70
C TYR A 111 -1.16 -8.84 1.08
N LYS A 112 -1.43 -9.07 2.37
CA LYS A 112 -2.27 -10.17 2.86
C LYS A 112 -3.69 -10.12 2.27
N LEU A 113 -4.23 -8.91 2.11
CA LEU A 113 -5.52 -8.69 1.46
C LEU A 113 -5.48 -8.92 -0.06
N ARG A 114 -4.32 -8.85 -0.73
CA ARG A 114 -4.23 -9.07 -2.18
C ARG A 114 -4.18 -10.54 -2.57
N ASP A 115 -3.43 -11.37 -1.85
CA ASP A 115 -3.07 -12.72 -2.32
C ASP A 115 -4.07 -13.84 -1.95
N ASN A 116 -5.12 -13.57 -1.17
CA ASN A 116 -6.15 -14.59 -0.88
C ASN A 116 -7.13 -14.77 -2.07
N PRO A 117 -7.31 -15.98 -2.63
CA PRO A 117 -8.28 -16.27 -3.68
C PRO A 117 -9.70 -16.06 -3.17
N LEU A 118 -10.54 -15.43 -3.99
CA LEU A 118 -11.75 -14.72 -3.55
C LEU A 118 -13.02 -15.36 -4.10
N THR A 119 -13.70 -16.14 -3.27
CA THR A 119 -15.14 -16.36 -3.43
C THR A 119 -15.89 -15.00 -3.36
N PRO A 120 -17.05 -14.86 -4.00
CA PRO A 120 -17.78 -13.59 -4.09
C PRO A 120 -18.10 -12.96 -2.71
N GLU A 121 -18.37 -13.77 -1.69
CA GLU A 121 -18.62 -13.31 -0.31
C GLU A 121 -17.36 -12.69 0.34
N LEU A 122 -16.19 -13.31 0.15
CA LEU A 122 -14.91 -12.79 0.63
C LEU A 122 -14.51 -11.49 -0.08
N ARG A 123 -15.00 -11.26 -1.31
CA ARG A 123 -14.78 -10.02 -2.09
C ARG A 123 -15.58 -8.85 -1.54
N ALA A 124 -16.83 -9.08 -1.12
CA ALA A 124 -17.60 -8.08 -0.41
C ALA A 124 -16.91 -7.73 0.92
N LYS A 125 -16.53 -8.74 1.71
CA LYS A 125 -15.83 -8.55 2.99
C LYS A 125 -14.52 -7.77 2.83
N LYS A 126 -13.68 -8.07 1.83
CA LYS A 126 -12.45 -7.31 1.52
C LYS A 126 -12.71 -5.85 1.17
N LYS A 127 -13.78 -5.54 0.42
CA LYS A 127 -14.15 -4.14 0.11
C LYS A 127 -14.51 -3.38 1.39
N PHE A 128 -15.25 -4.01 2.30
CA PHE A 128 -15.57 -3.43 3.60
C PHE A 128 -14.33 -3.23 4.46
N THR A 129 -13.47 -4.25 4.62
CA THR A 129 -12.23 -4.11 5.40
C THR A 129 -11.32 -3.02 4.83
N GLY A 130 -11.19 -2.90 3.51
CA GLY A 130 -10.46 -1.80 2.88
C GLY A 130 -11.06 -0.41 3.16
N LEU A 131 -12.39 -0.32 3.19
CA LEU A 131 -13.11 0.90 3.54
C LEU A 131 -12.91 1.28 5.02
N TYR A 132 -12.89 0.30 5.93
CA TYR A 132 -12.61 0.53 7.35
C TYR A 132 -11.16 0.98 7.59
N ILE A 133 -10.18 0.42 6.88
CA ILE A 133 -8.77 0.87 6.94
C ILE A 133 -8.66 2.33 6.48
N ALA A 134 -9.22 2.65 5.31
CA ALA A 134 -9.19 4.02 4.78
C ALA A 134 -9.95 5.00 5.67
N GLY A 135 -11.13 4.60 6.15
CA GLY A 135 -11.94 5.38 7.08
C GLY A 135 -11.25 5.62 8.42
N GLY A 136 -10.57 4.59 8.96
CA GLY A 136 -9.76 4.71 10.17
C GLY A 136 -8.59 5.67 10.00
N GLY A 137 -7.86 5.62 8.87
CA GLY A 137 -6.78 6.55 8.56
C GLY A 137 -7.26 8.00 8.45
N VAL A 138 -8.39 8.23 7.77
CA VAL A 138 -9.02 9.55 7.68
C VAL A 138 -9.51 10.04 9.05
N ALA A 139 -10.17 9.18 9.83
CA ALA A 139 -10.62 9.52 11.17
C ALA A 139 -9.45 9.88 12.08
N GLY A 140 -8.35 9.12 12.04
CA GLY A 140 -7.12 9.44 12.78
C GLY A 140 -6.53 10.81 12.40
N ALA A 141 -6.46 11.11 11.10
CA ALA A 141 -6.03 12.44 10.63
C ALA A 141 -6.95 13.56 11.12
N VAL A 142 -8.27 13.39 11.00
CA VAL A 142 -9.27 14.37 11.43
C VAL A 142 -9.20 14.61 12.93
N ILE A 143 -9.04 13.56 13.74
CA ILE A 143 -8.93 13.66 15.20
C ILE A 143 -7.68 14.47 15.58
N VAL A 144 -6.54 14.26 14.94
CA VAL A 144 -5.33 15.05 15.26
C VAL A 144 -5.41 16.46 14.69
N PHE A 145 -5.92 16.63 13.47
CA PHE A 145 -6.02 17.94 12.82
C PHE A 145 -6.97 18.89 13.57
N PHE A 146 -8.14 18.40 13.98
CA PHE A 146 -9.16 19.22 14.66
C PHE A 146 -9.16 19.05 16.19
N GLY A 147 -8.88 17.85 16.68
CA GLY A 147 -8.92 17.55 18.12
C GLY A 147 -7.79 18.22 18.90
N THR A 148 -6.59 18.37 18.33
CA THR A 148 -5.50 19.04 19.04
C THR A 148 -5.76 20.55 19.27
N PRO A 149 -6.24 21.34 18.28
CA PRO A 149 -6.69 22.71 18.52
C PRO A 149 -7.83 22.83 19.53
N ILE A 150 -8.85 21.96 19.42
CA ILE A 150 -10.01 21.96 20.33
C ILE A 150 -9.59 21.61 21.77
N ALA A 151 -8.80 20.56 21.94
CA ALA A 151 -8.27 20.16 23.24
C ALA A 151 -7.41 21.26 23.86
N SER A 152 -6.63 21.96 23.04
CA SER A 152 -5.83 23.10 23.49
C SER A 152 -6.70 24.27 23.95
N TYR A 153 -7.76 24.60 23.19
CA TYR A 153 -8.73 25.63 23.58
C TYR A 153 -9.40 25.28 24.93
N ILE A 154 -9.86 24.03 25.08
CA ILE A 154 -10.45 23.53 26.33
C ILE A 154 -9.44 23.64 27.48
N SER A 155 -8.20 23.17 27.27
CA SER A 155 -7.17 23.19 28.30
C SER A 155 -6.87 24.60 28.79
N VAL A 156 -6.75 25.57 27.88
CA VAL A 156 -6.56 26.98 28.25
C VAL A 156 -7.78 27.55 28.97
N SER A 157 -9.00 27.18 28.56
CA SER A 157 -10.23 27.68 29.18
C SER A 157 -10.43 27.23 30.63
N ILE A 158 -9.81 26.11 31.02
CA ILE A 158 -9.83 25.59 32.41
C ILE A 158 -8.58 25.97 33.21
N GLY A 159 -7.77 26.92 32.72
CA GLY A 159 -6.54 27.36 33.37
C GLY A 159 -5.34 26.41 33.21
N GLY A 160 -5.44 25.43 32.32
CA GLY A 160 -4.37 24.51 31.95
C GLY A 160 -3.42 25.08 30.89
N PRO A 161 -2.35 24.34 30.56
CA PRO A 161 -1.35 24.78 29.60
C PRO A 161 -1.89 24.77 28.17
N ASN A 162 -1.42 25.70 27.35
CA ASN A 162 -1.74 25.72 25.92
C ASN A 162 -1.06 24.53 25.22
N LEU A 163 -1.83 23.48 24.92
CA LEU A 163 -1.33 22.25 24.33
C LEU A 163 -0.72 22.48 22.95
N LEU A 164 -1.18 23.44 22.15
CA LEU A 164 -0.53 23.79 20.87
C LEU A 164 0.90 24.32 21.09
N ARG A 165 1.12 25.02 22.21
CA ARG A 165 2.43 25.56 22.59
C ARG A 165 3.33 24.49 23.22
N VAL A 166 2.75 23.58 24.00
CA VAL A 166 3.45 22.46 24.66
C VAL A 166 3.85 21.37 23.66
N ILE A 167 3.01 21.08 22.68
CA ILE A 167 3.27 20.09 21.62
C ILE A 167 4.20 20.67 20.54
N GLY A 168 4.51 21.96 20.60
CA GLY A 168 5.41 22.63 19.66
C GLY A 168 4.85 22.55 18.24
N PHE A 169 3.75 23.26 17.95
CA PHE A 169 3.07 23.29 16.65
C PHE A 169 3.89 23.96 15.52
N ASP A 170 5.19 23.72 15.48
CA ASP A 170 6.00 23.89 14.28
C ASP A 170 5.53 22.90 13.21
N ALA A 171 5.58 23.32 11.94
CA ALA A 171 5.03 22.56 10.82
C ALA A 171 5.55 21.11 10.78
N VAL A 172 6.80 20.90 11.18
CA VAL A 172 7.47 19.59 11.23
C VAL A 172 6.83 18.65 12.26
N TYR A 173 6.56 19.15 13.47
CA TYR A 173 5.92 18.36 14.52
C TYR A 173 4.48 18.03 14.13
N PHE A 174 3.72 19.01 13.65
CA PHE A 174 2.34 18.80 13.24
C PHE A 174 2.22 17.74 12.13
N LEU A 175 3.09 17.81 11.10
CA LEU A 175 3.16 16.80 10.04
C LEU A 175 3.48 15.41 10.59
N SER A 176 4.40 15.31 11.56
CA SER A 176 4.77 14.03 12.18
C SER A 176 3.65 13.41 13.01
N TYR A 177 2.87 14.24 13.72
CA TYR A 177 1.69 13.78 14.46
C TYR A 177 0.59 13.32 13.52
N LEU A 178 0.34 14.09 12.45
CA LEU A 178 -0.65 13.74 11.43
C LEU A 178 -0.31 12.41 10.75
N SER A 179 0.96 12.20 10.36
CA SER A 179 1.39 10.95 9.71
C SER A 179 1.25 9.74 10.64
N SER A 180 1.62 9.91 11.91
CA SER A 180 1.50 8.85 12.92
C SER A 180 0.02 8.50 13.16
N ALA A 181 -0.85 9.50 13.21
CA ALA A 181 -2.28 9.32 13.44
C ALA A 181 -2.99 8.61 12.28
N VAL A 182 -2.61 8.91 11.03
CA VAL A 182 -3.09 8.18 9.85
C VAL A 182 -2.70 6.71 9.96
N VAL A 183 -1.46 6.42 10.34
CA VAL A 183 -0.96 5.05 10.46
C VAL A 183 -1.68 4.28 11.56
N ILE A 184 -1.83 4.87 12.75
CA ILE A 184 -2.58 4.28 13.86
C ILE A 184 -4.05 4.08 13.47
N GLY A 185 -4.66 5.09 12.84
CA GLY A 185 -6.04 5.04 12.36
C GLY A 185 -6.27 3.91 11.36
N CYS A 186 -5.37 3.72 10.40
CA CYS A 186 -5.42 2.61 9.45
C CYS A 186 -5.33 1.24 10.15
N LEU A 187 -4.49 1.10 11.18
CA LEU A 187 -4.38 -0.13 11.97
C LEU A 187 -5.65 -0.40 12.77
N VAL A 188 -6.22 0.62 13.42
CA VAL A 188 -7.49 0.50 14.16
C VAL A 188 -8.63 0.14 13.21
N GLY A 189 -8.70 0.78 12.03
CA GLY A 189 -9.66 0.46 10.98
C GLY A 189 -9.56 -0.99 10.50
N TYR A 190 -8.35 -1.54 10.39
CA TYR A 190 -8.15 -2.96 10.08
C TYR A 190 -8.69 -3.90 11.15
N TYR A 191 -8.56 -3.56 12.44
CA TYR A 191 -9.04 -4.42 13.53
C TYR A 191 -10.56 -4.40 13.70
N ILE A 192 -11.22 -3.32 13.28
CA ILE A 192 -12.68 -3.15 13.39
C ILE A 192 -13.43 -3.77 12.19
N GLY A 193 -12.83 -3.76 10.99
CA GLY A 193 -13.43 -4.22 9.72
C GLY A 193 -13.12 -5.66 9.33
#